data_AF-A0AAV7JGB7-F1
#
_entry.id   AF-A0AAV7JGB7-F1
#
_cell.length_a   1.000
_cell.length_b   1.000
_cell.length_c   1.000
_cell.angle_alpha   90.00
_cell.angle_beta   90.00
_cell.angle_gamma   90.00
#
_symmetry.space_group_name_H-M   'P 1'
#
loop_
_entity.id
_entity.type
_entity.pdbx_description
1 polymer ?
#
loop_
_entity_poly.entity_id
_entity_poly.type
_entity_poly.pdbx_seq_one_letter_code
_entity_poly.pdbx_strand_id
1 'polypeptide(L)'
;MNNSKDAHDIISKWYNTIQLEVSSLREWNELSDQLYSAIISQLDDISQFHTFSPKEKEKCISDALKQISSNNSNSMQRISRTISSTVNDSLARHGLSDRQSSLLNVSDFMLDKPGNACEMRSQFSKYLNRSVPPHMRCLVWKSCLQAHNLERVIELTIKRQQIHTGDSLHKIKTLLNDFSNKIGSITDTVEELLAECLYYYTEVIFQDYQPRLQHIKLLYPFVIAVLDSPQTSTLLSSPIVPNKSGILSKILALFITFLQTAPEFVQSDSSTNGTEMWLKEFSLNVTALIKSHEAILYHFLCGLTYNSEPQLVSSLAQLFKPFIQDMFVGHMQTSLVHFIWDNCFLCLDTPSMQFLPIAAACWLIILKRELMAVTRFDHLIGLLQTNSSSISVSIMQEHLHRLSPSLRSRFKSQTMLPLAINEAISLNQTNDSRSIEGPTVSATNTINVTNLLDASRVQSTPQGSIRHVMSEIELLNQSTDITTESGRNIQNSEVLNLETISSIGSRQVDEETQENISGEEIRSSPPSAENIPDSLETEDEDLTLEFWEKIINKFHDGLHKVAHYEVESNT
;
A
#
# COMPACT_ATOMS: atom_id res chain seq x y z
N MET A 1 -6.86 1.83 33.71
CA MET A 1 -8.26 1.38 33.49
C MET A 1 -9.25 2.49 33.13
N ASN A 2 -8.91 3.80 33.22
CA ASN A 2 -9.86 4.87 32.87
C ASN A 2 -10.11 5.07 31.36
N ASN A 3 -9.20 4.64 30.48
CA ASN A 3 -9.29 4.93 29.04
C ASN A 3 -10.44 4.22 28.30
N SER A 4 -11.00 3.14 28.86
CA SER A 4 -12.07 2.37 28.21
C SER A 4 -13.43 3.07 28.31
N LYS A 5 -13.68 3.78 29.42
CA LYS A 5 -14.95 4.47 29.64
C LYS A 5 -15.06 5.72 28.77
N ASP A 6 -13.97 6.47 28.64
CA ASP A 6 -13.88 7.65 27.80
C ASP A 6 -14.04 7.30 26.30
N ALA A 7 -13.54 6.15 25.86
CA ALA A 7 -13.72 5.68 24.49
C ALA A 7 -15.19 5.35 24.18
N HIS A 8 -15.88 4.68 25.11
CA HIS A 8 -17.29 4.32 24.93
C HIS A 8 -18.21 5.55 24.85
N ASP A 9 -17.98 6.55 25.69
CA ASP A 9 -18.78 7.78 25.70
C ASP A 9 -18.59 8.62 24.42
N ILE A 10 -17.35 8.65 23.89
CA ILE A 10 -17.05 9.33 22.62
C ILE A 10 -17.73 8.63 21.44
N ILE A 11 -17.66 7.29 21.38
CA ILE A 11 -18.30 6.50 20.32
C ILE A 11 -19.82 6.69 20.39
N SER A 12 -20.39 6.64 21.58
CA SER A 12 -21.84 6.83 21.79
C SER A 12 -22.30 8.21 21.35
N LYS A 13 -21.54 9.26 21.69
CA LYS A 13 -21.85 10.64 21.28
C LYS A 13 -21.75 10.82 19.76
N TRP A 14 -20.69 10.29 19.14
CA TRP A 14 -20.52 10.33 17.68
C TRP A 14 -21.65 9.61 16.95
N TYR A 15 -21.99 8.41 17.40
CA TYR A 15 -23.08 7.62 16.83
C TYR A 15 -24.39 8.39 16.87
N ASN A 16 -24.73 8.99 18.02
CA ASN A 16 -25.94 9.80 18.15
C ASN A 16 -25.94 11.02 17.21
N THR A 17 -24.79 11.69 17.04
CA THR A 17 -24.68 12.82 16.11
C THR A 17 -24.88 12.39 14.66
N ILE A 18 -24.19 11.34 14.21
CA ILE A 18 -24.38 10.80 12.85
C ILE A 18 -25.81 10.37 12.63
N GLN A 19 -26.39 9.72 13.62
CA GLN A 19 -27.75 9.24 13.53
C GLN A 19 -28.74 10.39 13.33
N LEU A 20 -28.52 11.54 13.99
CA LEU A 20 -29.29 12.76 13.76
C LEU A 20 -29.03 13.35 12.37
N GLU A 21 -27.76 13.43 11.94
CA GLU A 21 -27.40 13.96 10.61
C GLU A 21 -28.03 13.12 9.49
N VAL A 22 -27.91 11.79 9.55
CA VAL A 22 -28.52 10.86 8.59
C VAL A 22 -30.04 10.96 8.60
N SER A 23 -30.67 11.06 9.79
CA SER A 23 -32.13 11.23 9.90
C SER A 23 -32.62 12.56 9.33
N SER A 24 -31.75 13.56 9.24
CA SER A 24 -32.07 14.87 8.64
C SER A 24 -31.84 14.92 7.12
N LEU A 25 -31.19 13.90 6.52
CA LEU A 25 -30.94 13.86 5.09
C LEU A 25 -32.26 13.79 4.31
N ARG A 26 -32.35 14.62 3.28
CA ARG A 26 -33.52 14.65 2.39
C ARG A 26 -33.76 13.27 1.76
N GLU A 27 -32.71 12.61 1.30
CA GLU A 27 -32.80 11.31 0.65
C GLU A 27 -33.26 10.20 1.62
N TRP A 28 -32.91 10.31 2.90
CA TRP A 28 -33.39 9.39 3.93
C TRP A 28 -34.87 9.58 4.21
N ASN A 29 -35.34 10.83 4.29
CA ASN A 29 -36.76 11.15 4.46
C ASN A 29 -37.57 10.70 3.23
N GLU A 30 -37.09 10.97 2.01
CA GLU A 30 -37.73 10.49 0.77
C GLU A 30 -37.85 8.96 0.74
N LEU A 31 -36.85 8.22 1.23
CA LEU A 31 -36.93 6.76 1.35
C LEU A 31 -37.94 6.33 2.41
N SER A 32 -37.93 6.99 3.56
CA SER A 32 -38.82 6.68 4.68
C SER A 32 -40.28 6.87 4.29
N ASP A 33 -40.60 7.93 3.55
CA ASP A 33 -41.94 8.19 3.01
C ASP A 33 -42.35 7.13 1.97
N GLN A 34 -41.42 6.72 1.10
CA GLN A 34 -41.66 5.65 0.12
C GLN A 34 -41.88 4.31 0.81
N LEU A 35 -41.09 4.01 1.84
CA LEU A 35 -41.20 2.78 2.62
C LEU A 35 -42.52 2.73 3.38
N TYR A 36 -42.91 3.84 4.01
CA TYR A 36 -44.19 3.96 4.68
C TYR A 36 -45.35 3.77 3.71
N SER A 37 -45.31 4.44 2.55
CA SER A 37 -46.33 4.30 1.51
C SER A 37 -46.42 2.86 0.97
N ALA A 38 -45.27 2.20 0.79
CA ALA A 38 -45.21 0.81 0.34
C ALA A 38 -45.77 -0.15 1.40
N ILE A 39 -45.45 0.05 2.68
CA ILE A 39 -46.00 -0.75 3.79
C ILE A 39 -47.51 -0.56 3.88
N ILE A 40 -48.03 0.68 3.83
CA ILE A 40 -49.48 0.93 3.80
C ILE A 40 -50.13 0.23 2.60
N SER A 41 -49.50 0.25 1.42
CA SER A 41 -50.08 -0.40 0.25
C SER A 41 -50.18 -1.93 0.36
N GLN A 42 -49.41 -2.53 1.27
CA GLN A 42 -49.41 -3.98 1.55
C GLN A 42 -50.34 -4.36 2.70
N LEU A 43 -50.87 -3.39 3.45
CA LEU A 43 -51.71 -3.62 4.63
C LEU A 43 -53.11 -3.08 4.39
N ASP A 44 -54.13 -3.88 4.71
CA ASP A 44 -55.52 -3.43 4.65
C ASP A 44 -55.85 -2.39 5.75
N ASP A 45 -55.14 -2.46 6.89
CA ASP A 45 -55.23 -1.52 8.01
C ASP A 45 -53.85 -1.36 8.70
N ILE A 46 -53.41 -0.12 8.90
CA ILE A 46 -52.14 0.26 9.55
C ILE A 46 -52.07 -0.28 10.98
N SER A 47 -53.21 -0.42 11.66
CA SER A 47 -53.28 -0.97 13.02
C SER A 47 -52.73 -2.39 13.11
N GLN A 48 -52.80 -3.17 12.01
CA GLN A 48 -52.28 -4.53 11.94
C GLN A 48 -50.76 -4.58 12.06
N PHE A 49 -50.06 -3.57 11.52
CA PHE A 49 -48.59 -3.52 11.61
C PHE A 49 -48.10 -3.52 13.06
N HIS A 50 -48.84 -2.87 13.97
CA HIS A 50 -48.48 -2.85 15.38
C HIS A 50 -48.61 -4.22 16.04
N THR A 51 -49.57 -5.04 15.59
CA THR A 51 -49.83 -6.39 16.10
C THR A 51 -48.86 -7.44 15.55
N PHE A 52 -48.11 -7.12 14.51
CA PHE A 52 -47.12 -8.04 13.93
C PHE A 52 -45.98 -8.34 14.90
N SER A 53 -45.57 -9.60 14.90
CA SER A 53 -44.32 -10.04 15.53
C SER A 53 -43.11 -9.38 14.86
N PRO A 54 -41.94 -9.32 15.52
CA PRO A 54 -40.73 -8.72 14.93
C PRO A 54 -40.37 -9.32 13.56
N LYS A 55 -40.50 -10.64 13.40
CA LYS A 55 -40.23 -11.34 12.13
C LYS A 55 -41.22 -10.96 11.02
N GLU A 56 -42.48 -10.74 11.35
CA GLU A 56 -43.50 -10.31 10.38
C GLU A 56 -43.28 -8.86 9.97
N LYS A 57 -42.89 -7.98 10.91
CA LYS A 57 -42.49 -6.59 10.61
C LYS A 57 -41.29 -6.57 9.67
N GLU A 58 -40.27 -7.37 9.97
CA GLU A 58 -39.08 -7.50 9.13
C GLU A 58 -39.43 -7.99 7.72
N LYS A 59 -40.26 -9.02 7.60
CA LYS A 59 -40.72 -9.52 6.30
C LYS A 59 -41.48 -8.45 5.51
N CYS A 60 -42.41 -7.75 6.14
CA CYS A 60 -43.18 -6.68 5.51
C CYS A 60 -42.28 -5.53 5.04
N ILE A 61 -41.30 -5.11 5.85
CA ILE A 61 -40.31 -4.10 5.48
C ILE A 61 -39.45 -4.60 4.30
N SER A 62 -38.98 -5.85 4.33
CA SER A 62 -38.18 -6.45 3.25
C SER A 62 -38.94 -6.46 1.93
N ASP A 63 -40.22 -6.85 1.96
CA ASP A 63 -41.06 -6.89 0.77
C ASP A 63 -41.37 -5.48 0.24
N ALA A 64 -41.59 -4.49 1.13
CA ALA A 64 -41.71 -3.08 0.76
C ALA A 64 -40.41 -2.51 0.14
N LEU A 65 -39.24 -2.86 0.68
CA LEU A 65 -37.94 -2.46 0.12
C LEU A 65 -37.68 -3.09 -1.26
N LYS A 66 -38.08 -4.36 -1.46
CA LYS A 66 -38.02 -5.01 -2.78
C LYS A 66 -38.89 -4.25 -3.78
N GLN A 67 -40.11 -3.86 -3.40
CA GLN A 67 -41.01 -3.07 -4.24
C GLN A 67 -40.44 -1.69 -4.59
N ILE A 68 -39.72 -1.02 -3.67
CA ILE A 68 -39.07 0.26 -3.95
C ILE A 68 -37.87 0.07 -4.90
N SER A 69 -37.04 -0.94 -4.64
CA SER A 69 -35.84 -1.20 -5.44
C SER A 69 -36.15 -1.63 -6.87
N SER A 70 -37.25 -2.36 -7.11
CA SER A 70 -37.70 -2.73 -8.45
C SER A 70 -38.18 -1.51 -9.25
N ASN A 71 -38.80 -0.54 -8.58
CA ASN A 71 -39.32 0.66 -9.20
C ASN A 71 -38.28 1.78 -9.37
N ASN A 72 -37.25 1.82 -8.52
CA ASN A 72 -36.25 2.91 -8.54
C ASN A 72 -34.88 2.46 -8.00
N SER A 73 -34.16 1.64 -8.76
CA SER A 73 -32.81 1.17 -8.40
C SER A 73 -31.80 2.31 -8.14
N ASN A 74 -32.03 3.48 -8.75
CA ASN A 74 -31.18 4.65 -8.60
C ASN A 74 -31.34 5.36 -7.25
N SER A 75 -32.53 5.32 -6.61
CA SER A 75 -32.76 5.99 -5.32
C SER A 75 -31.96 5.30 -4.20
N MET A 76 -32.01 3.98 -4.13
CA MET A 76 -31.29 3.20 -3.12
C MET A 76 -29.76 3.36 -3.24
N GLN A 77 -29.23 3.37 -4.47
CA GLN A 77 -27.81 3.68 -4.67
C GLN A 77 -27.46 5.11 -4.27
N ARG A 78 -28.33 6.09 -4.56
CA ARG A 78 -28.11 7.48 -4.17
C ARG A 78 -28.08 7.63 -2.65
N ILE A 79 -29.04 7.03 -1.94
CA ILE A 79 -29.11 7.02 -0.48
C ILE A 79 -27.90 6.34 0.13
N SER A 80 -27.51 5.16 -0.38
CA SER A 80 -26.31 4.46 0.09
C SER A 80 -25.06 5.32 -0.06
N ARG A 81 -24.89 6.01 -1.20
CA ARG A 81 -23.78 6.96 -1.41
C ARG A 81 -23.85 8.16 -0.46
N THR A 82 -25.03 8.78 -0.29
CA THR A 82 -25.19 9.95 0.58
C THR A 82 -24.97 9.61 2.05
N ILE A 83 -25.50 8.48 2.53
CA ILE A 83 -25.26 7.99 3.90
C ILE A 83 -23.79 7.65 4.06
N SER A 84 -23.19 6.92 3.10
CA SER A 84 -21.78 6.56 3.17
C SER A 84 -20.89 7.80 3.17
N SER A 85 -21.18 8.81 2.34
CA SER A 85 -20.48 10.10 2.35
C SER A 85 -20.67 10.78 3.70
N THR A 86 -21.91 10.93 4.18
CA THR A 86 -22.21 11.62 5.45
C THR A 86 -21.54 10.93 6.64
N VAL A 87 -21.57 9.60 6.68
CA VAL A 87 -20.88 8.81 7.72
C VAL A 87 -19.38 8.97 7.59
N ASN A 88 -18.81 8.90 6.39
CA ASN A 88 -17.37 9.10 6.19
C ASN A 88 -16.93 10.54 6.50
N ASP A 89 -17.74 11.53 6.16
CA ASP A 89 -17.52 12.96 6.39
C ASP A 89 -17.69 13.30 7.87
N SER A 90 -18.58 12.61 8.58
CA SER A 90 -18.78 12.77 10.01
C SER A 90 -17.76 11.97 10.83
N LEU A 91 -17.35 10.79 10.36
CA LEU A 91 -16.22 10.02 10.87
C LEU A 91 -14.92 10.80 10.66
N ALA A 92 -14.76 11.45 9.51
CA ALA A 92 -13.75 12.45 9.27
C ALA A 92 -13.93 13.57 10.32
N ARG A 93 -15.01 14.35 10.33
CA ARG A 93 -15.16 15.49 11.28
C ARG A 93 -14.94 15.13 12.76
N HIS A 94 -15.52 14.04 13.27
CA HIS A 94 -15.38 13.62 14.67
C HIS A 94 -14.05 12.88 14.95
N GLY A 95 -13.50 12.15 13.98
CA GLY A 95 -12.14 11.60 14.05
C GLY A 95 -11.06 12.67 13.93
N LEU A 96 -11.39 13.82 13.30
CA LEU A 96 -10.47 14.90 12.97
C LEU A 96 -10.52 16.08 13.97
N SER A 97 -11.64 16.34 14.66
CA SER A 97 -11.79 17.58 15.46
C SER A 97 -11.08 17.58 16.83
N ASP A 98 -11.01 16.46 17.54
CA ASP A 98 -10.35 16.39 18.86
C ASP A 98 -9.21 15.37 18.93
N ARG A 99 -9.09 14.50 17.92
CA ARG A 99 -8.16 13.37 17.94
C ARG A 99 -7.16 13.33 16.81
N GLN A 100 -7.06 14.31 15.91
CA GLN A 100 -6.05 14.25 14.83
C GLN A 100 -4.61 14.15 15.37
N SER A 101 -4.30 14.81 16.49
CA SER A 101 -3.04 14.56 17.20
C SER A 101 -3.03 13.13 17.77
N SER A 102 -4.05 12.72 18.52
CA SER A 102 -4.02 11.43 19.23
C SER A 102 -4.15 10.17 18.35
N LEU A 103 -4.95 10.14 17.28
CA LEU A 103 -5.19 8.94 16.45
C LEU A 103 -4.10 8.74 15.40
N LEU A 104 -3.54 9.82 14.84
CA LEU A 104 -2.35 9.72 13.99
C LEU A 104 -1.10 9.46 14.84
N ASN A 105 -1.03 10.03 16.05
CA ASN A 105 0.01 9.63 17.01
C ASN A 105 -0.22 8.19 17.49
N VAL A 106 -1.46 7.70 17.61
CA VAL A 106 -1.74 6.30 17.93
C VAL A 106 -1.43 5.39 16.75
N SER A 107 -1.68 5.78 15.50
CA SER A 107 -1.29 4.97 14.34
C SER A 107 0.21 4.93 14.16
N ASP A 108 0.93 6.04 14.38
CA ASP A 108 2.40 6.04 14.39
C ASP A 108 2.95 5.28 15.59
N PHE A 109 2.38 5.47 16.79
CA PHE A 109 2.74 4.70 17.99
C PHE A 109 2.40 3.21 17.84
N MET A 110 1.35 2.88 17.08
CA MET A 110 1.02 1.52 16.73
C MET A 110 2.02 0.99 15.71
N LEU A 111 2.40 1.74 14.68
CA LEU A 111 3.45 1.34 13.74
C LEU A 111 4.83 1.18 14.38
N ASP A 112 5.12 1.91 15.46
CA ASP A 112 6.35 1.75 16.24
C ASP A 112 6.40 0.40 16.97
N LYS A 113 5.26 -0.31 17.09
CA LYS A 113 5.23 -1.69 17.59
C LYS A 113 5.33 -2.66 16.41
N PRO A 114 6.41 -3.47 16.31
CA PRO A 114 6.66 -4.33 15.15
C PRO A 114 5.54 -5.34 14.85
N GLY A 115 4.72 -5.74 15.83
CA GLY A 115 3.57 -6.62 15.61
C GLY A 115 2.37 -5.95 14.92
N ASN A 116 2.14 -4.67 15.17
CA ASN A 116 0.96 -3.96 14.66
C ASN A 116 1.10 -3.55 13.19
N ALA A 117 2.34 -3.42 12.68
CA ALA A 117 2.58 -3.09 11.27
C ALA A 117 2.04 -4.17 10.33
N CYS A 118 2.15 -5.46 10.70
CA CYS A 118 1.53 -6.56 9.96
C CYS A 118 0.00 -6.50 10.02
N GLU A 119 -0.57 -6.25 11.20
CA GLU A 119 -2.02 -6.15 11.38
C GLU A 119 -2.61 -5.00 10.55
N MET A 120 -2.00 -3.82 10.60
CA MET A 120 -2.42 -2.66 9.80
C MET A 120 -2.31 -2.92 8.30
N ARG A 121 -1.29 -3.64 7.84
CA ARG A 121 -1.14 -4.00 6.43
C ARG A 121 -2.31 -4.83 5.92
N SER A 122 -2.80 -5.79 6.71
CA SER A 122 -4.00 -6.57 6.37
C SER A 122 -5.24 -5.68 6.18
N GLN A 123 -5.37 -4.61 6.98
CA GLN A 123 -6.47 -3.65 6.86
C GLN A 123 -6.34 -2.74 5.63
N PHE A 124 -5.12 -2.53 5.13
CA PHE A 124 -4.88 -1.76 3.91
C PHE A 124 -5.18 -2.54 2.63
N SER A 125 -5.36 -3.87 2.70
CA SER A 125 -5.79 -4.69 1.56
C SER A 125 -7.07 -4.19 0.88
N LYS A 126 -7.95 -3.49 1.62
CA LYS A 126 -9.16 -2.84 1.07
C LYS A 126 -8.88 -1.77 0.02
N TYR A 127 -7.65 -1.22 0.01
CA TYR A 127 -7.20 -0.22 -0.96
C TYR A 127 -6.58 -0.85 -2.20
N LEU A 128 -6.46 -2.16 -2.26
CA LEU A 128 -6.02 -2.83 -3.45
C LEU A 128 -6.97 -2.54 -4.63
N ASN A 129 -6.39 -2.24 -5.78
CA ASN A 129 -7.01 -1.74 -6.99
C ASN A 129 -7.81 -0.44 -6.78
N ARG A 130 -7.52 0.27 -5.69
CA ARG A 130 -8.01 1.62 -5.40
C ARG A 130 -6.80 2.50 -5.14
N SER A 131 -7.00 3.82 -5.22
CA SER A 131 -5.95 4.74 -4.76
C SER A 131 -6.04 4.85 -3.25
N VAL A 132 -4.89 4.79 -2.58
CA VAL A 132 -4.82 5.10 -1.15
C VAL A 132 -5.10 6.60 -1.01
N PRO A 133 -5.97 7.02 -0.08
CA PRO A 133 -6.21 8.45 0.17
C PRO A 133 -4.89 9.19 0.44
N PRO A 134 -4.65 10.38 -0.14
CA PRO A 134 -3.35 11.07 -0.04
C PRO A 134 -2.83 11.21 1.40
N HIS A 135 -3.71 11.61 2.32
CA HIS A 135 -3.40 11.78 3.74
C HIS A 135 -3.02 10.48 4.48
N MET A 136 -3.34 9.31 3.92
CA MET A 136 -2.96 8.00 4.48
C MET A 136 -1.73 7.39 3.79
N ARG A 137 -1.32 7.92 2.63
CA ARG A 137 -0.34 7.25 1.76
C ARG A 137 0.99 7.02 2.44
N CYS A 138 1.53 8.06 3.10
CA CYS A 138 2.77 7.95 3.87
C CYS A 138 2.71 6.82 4.92
N LEU A 139 1.58 6.71 5.65
CA LEU A 139 1.37 5.69 6.67
C LEU A 139 1.35 4.28 6.07
N VAL A 140 0.57 4.10 4.98
CA VAL A 140 0.45 2.82 4.28
C VAL A 140 1.81 2.38 3.74
N TRP A 141 2.52 3.29 3.06
CA TRP A 141 3.84 3.01 2.49
C TRP A 141 4.87 2.69 3.57
N LYS A 142 4.89 3.43 4.68
CA LYS A 142 5.74 3.16 5.84
C LYS A 142 5.47 1.77 6.42
N SER A 143 4.20 1.38 6.52
CA SER A 143 3.78 0.07 6.99
C SER A 143 4.19 -1.04 6.02
N CYS A 144 4.00 -0.87 4.70
CA CYS A 144 4.35 -1.84 3.66
C CYS A 144 5.86 -2.03 3.52
N LEU A 145 6.63 -0.95 3.58
CA LEU A 145 8.09 -0.98 3.45
C LEU A 145 8.80 -1.32 4.75
N GLN A 146 8.13 -1.28 5.91
CA GLN A 146 8.76 -1.45 7.23
C GLN A 146 9.81 -0.37 7.56
N ALA A 147 9.61 0.85 7.07
CA ALA A 147 10.59 1.94 7.17
C ALA A 147 10.70 2.58 8.59
N HIS A 148 9.92 2.12 9.57
CA HIS A 148 9.89 2.69 10.94
C HIS A 148 11.23 2.61 11.67
N ASN A 149 12.01 1.55 11.43
CA ASN A 149 13.29 1.33 12.11
C ASN A 149 14.37 2.35 11.70
N LEU A 150 14.31 2.85 10.46
CA LEU A 150 15.35 3.70 9.90
C LEU A 150 15.11 5.20 10.19
N GLU A 151 13.86 5.60 10.39
CA GLU A 151 13.45 7.00 10.53
C GLU A 151 14.16 7.69 11.70
N ARG A 152 14.16 7.09 12.89
CA ARG A 152 14.79 7.68 14.09
C ARG A 152 16.30 7.85 13.93
N VAL A 153 16.95 6.87 13.31
CA VAL A 153 18.41 6.85 13.08
C VAL A 153 18.76 7.97 12.12
N ILE A 154 18.03 8.08 11.00
CA ILE A 154 18.23 9.14 10.01
C ILE A 154 17.97 10.51 10.65
N GLU A 155 16.92 10.66 11.46
CA GLU A 155 16.62 11.95 12.13
C GLU A 155 17.77 12.41 13.02
N LEU A 156 18.34 11.50 13.82
CA LEU A 156 19.51 11.80 14.65
C LEU A 156 20.74 12.17 13.81
N THR A 157 20.95 11.48 12.69
CA THR A 157 22.04 11.79 11.75
C THR A 157 21.86 13.18 11.14
N ILE A 158 20.66 13.52 10.67
CA ILE A 158 20.33 14.85 10.14
C ILE A 158 20.57 15.94 11.19
N LYS A 159 20.12 15.73 12.43
CA LYS A 159 20.29 16.70 13.53
C LYS A 159 21.77 16.93 13.90
N ARG A 160 22.63 15.94 13.70
CA ARG A 160 24.08 16.04 13.97
C ARG A 160 24.84 16.72 12.83
N GLN A 161 24.31 16.67 11.61
CA GLN A 161 25.01 17.08 10.41
C GLN A 161 24.48 18.42 9.89
N GLN A 162 25.39 19.37 9.67
CA GLN A 162 25.06 20.61 8.98
C GLN A 162 25.16 20.39 7.48
N ILE A 163 24.21 20.94 6.72
CA ILE A 163 24.27 20.91 5.26
C ILE A 163 25.43 21.80 4.83
N HIS A 164 26.44 21.21 4.20
CA HIS A 164 27.53 21.98 3.58
C HIS A 164 27.10 22.45 2.19
N THR A 165 27.10 23.77 2.00
CA THR A 165 26.90 24.38 0.69
C THR A 165 28.16 24.24 -0.15
N GLY A 166 28.24 23.19 -0.97
CA GLY A 166 29.38 22.90 -1.84
C GLY A 166 28.96 22.44 -3.24
N ASP A 167 29.93 21.92 -4.00
CA ASP A 167 29.76 21.47 -5.40
C ASP A 167 28.65 20.42 -5.58
N SER A 168 28.48 19.53 -4.60
CA SER A 168 27.43 18.49 -4.64
C SER A 168 26.02 19.08 -4.68
N LEU A 169 25.76 20.13 -3.89
CA LEU A 169 24.46 20.80 -3.89
C LEU A 169 24.20 21.50 -5.24
N HIS A 170 25.23 22.07 -5.87
CA HIS A 170 25.11 22.66 -7.20
C HIS A 170 24.76 21.60 -8.25
N LYS A 171 25.44 20.44 -8.25
CA LYS A 171 25.11 19.31 -9.14
C LYS A 171 23.67 18.83 -8.93
N ILE A 172 23.24 18.69 -7.69
CA ILE A 172 21.86 18.30 -7.33
C ILE A 172 20.86 19.31 -7.89
N LYS A 173 21.10 20.61 -7.72
CA LYS A 173 20.24 21.68 -8.26
C LYS A 173 20.15 21.65 -9.79
N THR A 174 21.25 21.37 -10.49
CA THR A 174 21.24 21.21 -11.95
C THR A 174 20.36 20.03 -12.37
N LEU A 175 20.50 18.88 -11.70
CA LEU A 175 19.66 17.70 -11.97
C LEU A 175 18.17 17.96 -11.64
N LEU A 176 17.89 18.73 -10.58
CA LEU A 176 16.52 19.12 -10.21
C LEU A 176 15.90 20.06 -11.23
N ASN A 177 16.67 21.00 -11.78
CA ASN A 177 16.20 21.85 -12.86
C ASN A 177 15.82 21.02 -14.09
N ASP A 178 16.65 20.06 -14.47
CA ASP A 178 16.36 19.13 -15.58
C ASP A 178 15.10 18.28 -15.32
N PHE A 179 14.89 17.85 -14.07
CA PHE A 179 13.69 17.13 -13.67
C PHE A 179 12.43 18.01 -13.70
N SER A 180 12.50 19.22 -13.14
CA SER A 180 11.41 20.19 -13.08
C SER A 180 10.95 20.60 -14.48
N ASN A 181 11.89 20.79 -15.40
CA ASN A 181 11.56 21.08 -16.80
C ASN A 181 10.77 19.96 -17.49
N LYS A 182 10.91 18.70 -17.03
CA LYS A 182 10.21 17.53 -17.60
C LYS A 182 8.85 17.28 -16.96
N ILE A 183 8.75 17.38 -15.63
CA ILE A 183 7.51 17.06 -14.90
C ILE A 183 6.54 18.25 -14.80
N GLY A 184 7.02 19.46 -15.16
CA GLY A 184 6.30 20.71 -14.99
C GLY A 184 6.73 21.42 -13.70
N SER A 185 6.13 22.59 -13.44
CA SER A 185 6.47 23.39 -12.25
C SER A 185 6.21 22.59 -10.97
N ILE A 186 7.30 22.27 -10.27
CA ILE A 186 7.25 21.86 -8.86
C ILE A 186 7.28 23.10 -7.99
N THR A 187 6.71 23.02 -6.79
CA THR A 187 6.77 24.11 -5.81
C THR A 187 8.16 24.20 -5.19
N ASP A 188 8.60 25.40 -4.81
CA ASP A 188 9.89 25.64 -4.14
C ASP A 188 10.12 24.70 -2.95
N THR A 189 9.09 24.43 -2.14
CA THR A 189 9.16 23.50 -1.00
C THR A 189 9.51 22.07 -1.41
N VAL A 190 8.94 21.60 -2.53
CA VAL A 190 9.23 20.25 -3.05
C VAL A 190 10.65 20.20 -3.60
N GLU A 191 11.07 21.23 -4.33
CA GLU A 191 12.43 21.32 -4.85
C GLU A 191 13.48 21.34 -3.72
N GLU A 192 13.23 22.12 -2.68
CA GLU A 192 14.08 22.21 -1.49
C GLU A 192 14.19 20.86 -0.77
N LEU A 193 13.06 20.19 -0.51
CA LEU A 193 13.04 18.89 0.15
C LEU A 193 13.75 17.81 -0.69
N LEU A 194 13.56 17.81 -2.01
CA LEU A 194 14.27 16.91 -2.92
C LEU A 194 15.78 17.14 -2.86
N ALA A 195 16.21 18.41 -2.91
CA ALA A 195 17.62 18.78 -2.88
C ALA A 195 18.29 18.31 -1.58
N GLU A 196 17.66 18.57 -0.45
CA GLU A 196 18.18 18.21 0.86
C GLU A 196 18.17 16.71 1.10
N CYS A 197 17.07 16.02 0.77
CA CYS A 197 17.03 14.56 0.88
C CYS A 197 18.12 13.93 0.01
N LEU A 198 18.28 14.37 -1.24
CA LEU A 198 19.31 13.82 -2.10
C LEU A 198 20.72 14.11 -1.57
N TYR A 199 20.95 15.32 -1.04
CA TYR A 199 22.22 15.67 -0.38
C TYR A 199 22.53 14.76 0.80
N TYR A 200 21.59 14.57 1.73
CA TYR A 200 21.78 13.68 2.87
C TYR A 200 22.00 12.22 2.42
N TYR A 201 21.27 11.76 1.40
CA TYR A 201 21.46 10.43 0.84
C TYR A 201 22.87 10.24 0.29
N THR A 202 23.37 11.18 -0.53
CA THR A 202 24.66 11.01 -1.24
C THR A 202 25.89 11.39 -0.42
N GLU A 203 25.81 12.44 0.39
CA GLU A 203 26.98 12.99 1.09
C GLU A 203 27.09 12.48 2.52
N VAL A 204 25.97 12.16 3.17
CA VAL A 204 25.96 11.81 4.59
C VAL A 204 25.79 10.31 4.80
N ILE A 205 24.83 9.68 4.14
CA ILE A 205 24.47 8.27 4.38
C ILE A 205 25.33 7.33 3.50
N PHE A 206 25.43 7.63 2.21
CA PHE A 206 26.19 6.83 1.24
C PHE A 206 27.35 7.64 0.68
N GLN A 207 28.26 8.08 1.56
CA GLN A 207 29.45 8.88 1.21
C GLN A 207 30.06 8.47 -0.14
N ASP A 208 30.43 9.46 -0.95
CA ASP A 208 30.97 9.34 -2.32
C ASP A 208 29.99 8.84 -3.40
N TYR A 209 28.71 8.70 -3.08
CA TYR A 209 27.72 8.28 -4.06
C TYR A 209 27.30 9.45 -4.97
N GLN A 210 27.41 9.28 -6.29
CA GLN A 210 27.04 10.36 -7.21
C GLN A 210 25.50 10.48 -7.35
N PRO A 211 24.92 11.67 -7.15
CA PRO A 211 23.49 11.89 -7.39
C PRO A 211 23.17 11.65 -8.87
N ARG A 212 22.00 11.06 -9.13
CA ARG A 212 21.52 10.76 -10.50
C ARG A 212 20.09 11.25 -10.66
N LEU A 213 19.71 11.55 -11.90
CA LEU A 213 18.33 11.94 -12.22
C LEU A 213 17.30 10.87 -11.81
N GLN A 214 17.66 9.59 -11.90
CA GLN A 214 16.80 8.49 -11.45
C GLN A 214 16.51 8.56 -9.95
N HIS A 215 17.49 8.93 -9.10
CA HIS A 215 17.26 9.10 -7.67
C HIS A 215 16.24 10.20 -7.38
N ILE A 216 16.32 11.33 -8.11
CA ILE A 216 15.32 12.42 -7.98
C ILE A 216 13.93 11.91 -8.36
N LYS A 217 13.82 11.20 -9.49
CA LYS A 217 12.56 10.60 -9.94
C LYS A 217 11.98 9.66 -8.90
N LEU A 218 12.77 8.73 -8.38
CA LEU A 218 12.29 7.76 -7.38
C LEU A 218 12.01 8.41 -6.01
N LEU A 219 12.69 9.50 -5.67
CA LEU A 219 12.47 10.23 -4.42
C LEU A 219 11.19 11.09 -4.47
N TYR A 220 10.84 11.64 -5.63
CA TYR A 220 9.72 12.58 -5.79
C TYR A 220 8.36 12.06 -5.27
N PRO A 221 7.91 10.84 -5.59
CA PRO A 221 6.63 10.34 -5.05
C PRO A 221 6.59 10.29 -3.52
N PHE A 222 7.72 10.02 -2.86
CA PHE A 222 7.82 10.00 -1.39
C PHE A 222 7.71 11.40 -0.79
N VAL A 223 8.33 12.41 -1.42
CA VAL A 223 8.20 13.81 -0.99
C VAL A 223 6.72 14.22 -1.03
N ILE A 224 6.02 13.94 -2.12
CA ILE A 224 4.59 14.28 -2.24
C ILE A 224 3.75 13.50 -1.20
N ALA A 225 4.00 12.20 -1.03
CA ALA A 225 3.26 11.38 -0.06
C ALA A 225 3.44 11.88 1.39
N VAL A 226 4.63 12.38 1.75
CA VAL A 226 4.90 12.95 3.08
C VAL A 226 4.28 14.34 3.21
N LEU A 227 4.34 15.19 2.18
CA LEU A 227 3.72 16.53 2.21
C LEU A 227 2.19 16.46 2.29
N ASP A 228 1.56 15.47 1.65
CA ASP A 228 0.12 15.22 1.72
C ASP A 228 -0.32 14.67 3.10
N SER A 229 0.63 14.29 3.96
CA SER A 229 0.32 13.82 5.30
C SER A 229 -0.15 14.97 6.20
N PRO A 230 -1.24 14.81 6.95
CA PRO A 230 -1.79 15.83 7.84
C PRO A 230 -0.78 16.28 8.91
N GLN A 231 0.12 15.38 9.32
CA GLN A 231 1.19 15.72 10.26
C GLN A 231 2.12 16.79 9.67
N THR A 232 2.48 16.65 8.41
CA THR A 232 3.39 17.58 7.73
C THR A 232 2.76 18.95 7.55
N SER A 233 1.45 19.02 7.25
CA SER A 233 0.72 20.29 7.16
C SER A 233 0.78 21.07 8.48
N THR A 234 0.66 20.39 9.63
CA THR A 234 0.79 21.05 10.95
C THR A 234 2.21 21.53 11.24
N LEU A 235 3.22 20.74 10.83
CA LEU A 235 4.63 21.06 11.06
C LEU A 235 5.12 22.23 10.21
N LEU A 236 4.65 22.35 8.96
CA LEU A 236 4.98 23.46 8.07
C LEU A 236 4.28 24.77 8.48
N SER A 237 3.13 24.67 9.14
CA SER A 237 2.34 25.85 9.57
C SER A 237 2.81 26.42 10.92
N SER A 238 3.65 25.71 11.67
CA SER A 238 4.13 26.16 12.98
C SER A 238 5.21 27.24 12.84
N PRO A 239 5.02 28.44 13.44
CA PRO A 239 6.03 29.51 13.42
C PRO A 239 7.23 29.21 14.34
N ILE A 240 7.12 28.21 15.21
CA ILE A 240 8.14 27.84 16.20
C ILE A 240 8.94 26.67 15.61
N VAL A 241 9.89 27.01 14.74
CA VAL A 241 10.87 26.12 14.08
C VAL A 241 10.23 24.93 13.34
N PRO A 242 10.13 24.96 12.00
CA PRO A 242 9.64 23.80 11.26
C PRO A 242 10.52 22.59 11.60
N ASN A 243 9.90 21.48 12.02
CA ASN A 243 10.60 20.22 12.29
C ASN A 243 11.01 19.56 10.97
N LYS A 244 11.87 20.24 10.23
CA LYS A 244 12.33 19.86 8.90
C LYS A 244 13.07 18.53 8.97
N SER A 245 13.84 18.30 10.03
CA SER A 245 14.55 17.03 10.27
C SER A 245 13.60 15.84 10.32
N GLY A 246 12.43 15.98 10.95
CA GLY A 246 11.43 14.91 11.02
C GLY A 246 10.75 14.64 9.67
N ILE A 247 10.59 15.68 8.83
CA ILE A 247 10.06 15.51 7.46
C ILE A 247 11.09 14.79 6.58
N LEU A 248 12.35 15.27 6.59
CA LEU A 248 13.44 14.69 5.82
C LEU A 248 13.70 13.24 6.21
N SER A 249 13.70 12.92 7.52
CA SER A 249 13.94 11.55 7.98
C SER A 249 12.85 10.58 7.53
N LYS A 250 11.58 10.99 7.53
CA LYS A 250 10.46 10.20 7.00
C LYS A 250 10.63 9.91 5.51
N ILE A 251 10.96 10.93 4.73
CA ILE A 251 11.17 10.79 3.27
C ILE A 251 12.34 9.84 3.01
N LEU A 252 13.48 10.06 3.66
CA LEU A 252 14.69 9.26 3.48
C LEU A 252 14.54 7.83 3.95
N ALA A 253 13.82 7.58 5.05
CA ALA A 253 13.54 6.23 5.51
C ALA A 253 12.74 5.45 4.47
N LEU A 254 11.66 6.03 3.94
CA LEU A 254 10.87 5.41 2.86
C LEU A 254 11.72 5.15 1.62
N PHE A 255 12.50 6.14 1.20
CA PHE A 255 13.32 6.05 0.00
C PHE A 255 14.43 4.99 0.10
N ILE A 256 15.18 4.97 1.20
CA ILE A 256 16.27 4.01 1.41
C ILE A 256 15.71 2.59 1.53
N THR A 257 14.66 2.40 2.32
CA THR A 257 14.03 1.08 2.46
C THR A 257 13.41 0.61 1.14
N PHE A 258 12.83 1.52 0.35
CA PHE A 258 12.41 1.22 -1.02
C PHE A 258 13.59 0.77 -1.88
N LEU A 259 14.70 1.51 -1.94
CA LEU A 259 15.85 1.12 -2.76
C LEU A 259 16.46 -0.23 -2.33
N GLN A 260 16.46 -0.54 -1.04
CA GLN A 260 16.93 -1.82 -0.51
C GLN A 260 16.03 -3.01 -0.87
N THR A 261 14.73 -2.76 -1.02
CA THR A 261 13.72 -3.79 -1.35
C THR A 261 13.36 -3.81 -2.83
N ALA A 262 13.70 -2.76 -3.56
CA ALA A 262 13.44 -2.64 -4.99
C ALA A 262 14.23 -3.70 -5.75
N PRO A 263 13.70 -4.23 -6.86
CA PRO A 263 14.45 -5.14 -7.70
C PRO A 263 15.74 -4.53 -8.25
N GLU A 264 16.71 -5.37 -8.61
CA GLU A 264 18.04 -4.93 -9.10
C GLU A 264 17.98 -3.95 -10.29
N PHE A 265 16.97 -4.07 -11.15
CA PHE A 265 16.83 -3.18 -12.31
C PHE A 265 16.55 -1.74 -11.91
N VAL A 266 15.97 -1.49 -10.73
CA VAL A 266 15.78 -0.13 -10.19
C VAL A 266 17.10 0.40 -9.62
N GLN A 267 17.91 -0.48 -9.02
CA GLN A 267 19.13 -0.12 -8.32
C GLN A 267 20.35 0.06 -9.24
N SER A 268 20.38 -0.63 -10.40
CA SER A 268 21.56 -0.73 -11.26
C SER A 268 21.36 -0.07 -12.63
N ASP A 269 22.33 0.77 -12.99
CA ASP A 269 22.45 1.33 -14.36
C ASP A 269 23.06 0.31 -15.32
N SER A 270 23.83 -0.64 -14.79
CA SER A 270 24.46 -1.70 -15.58
C SER A 270 23.42 -2.74 -16.00
N SER A 271 23.48 -3.15 -17.27
CA SER A 271 22.79 -4.34 -17.77
C SER A 271 23.44 -5.57 -17.15
N THR A 272 23.18 -5.82 -15.87
CA THR A 272 23.49 -7.11 -15.26
C THR A 272 22.61 -8.16 -15.93
N ASN A 273 23.12 -9.40 -16.02
CA ASN A 273 22.32 -10.51 -16.53
C ASN A 273 21.01 -10.67 -15.72
N GLY A 274 21.02 -10.34 -14.43
CA GLY A 274 19.83 -10.31 -13.57
C GLY A 274 18.75 -9.33 -14.06
N THR A 275 19.14 -8.09 -14.37
CA THR A 275 18.25 -7.06 -14.90
C THR A 275 17.62 -7.48 -16.23
N GLU A 276 18.40 -8.07 -17.14
CA GLU A 276 17.88 -8.53 -18.44
C GLU A 276 16.91 -9.71 -18.30
N MET A 277 17.22 -10.68 -17.43
CA MET A 277 16.32 -11.81 -17.14
C MET A 277 14.99 -11.34 -16.56
N TRP A 278 15.04 -10.43 -15.59
CA TRP A 278 13.82 -9.89 -14.97
C TRP A 278 12.99 -9.10 -15.98
N LEU A 279 13.60 -8.23 -16.80
CA LEU A 279 12.88 -7.47 -17.82
C LEU A 279 12.23 -8.39 -18.88
N LYS A 280 12.88 -9.52 -19.19
CA LYS A 280 12.32 -10.54 -20.07
C LYS A 280 11.12 -11.24 -19.45
N GLU A 281 11.19 -11.63 -18.17
CA GLU A 281 10.05 -12.21 -17.44
C GLU A 281 8.89 -11.22 -17.33
N PHE A 282 9.18 -9.98 -16.96
CA PHE A 282 8.21 -8.88 -16.95
C PHE A 282 7.50 -8.75 -18.30
N SER A 283 8.26 -8.74 -19.39
CA SER A 283 7.73 -8.57 -20.75
C SER A 283 6.96 -9.79 -21.24
N LEU A 284 7.35 -11.00 -20.80
CA LEU A 284 6.60 -12.22 -21.03
C LEU A 284 5.22 -12.13 -20.36
N ASN A 285 5.15 -11.67 -19.11
CA ASN A 285 3.91 -11.49 -18.37
C ASN A 285 3.02 -10.41 -19.02
N VAL A 286 3.60 -9.28 -19.44
CA VAL A 286 2.86 -8.25 -20.21
C VAL A 286 2.31 -8.85 -21.51
N THR A 287 3.12 -9.59 -22.27
CA THR A 287 2.73 -10.21 -23.54
C THR A 287 1.57 -11.19 -23.34
N ALA A 288 1.64 -12.04 -22.32
CA ALA A 288 0.58 -12.99 -21.98
C ALA A 288 -0.74 -12.30 -21.60
N LEU A 289 -0.67 -11.19 -20.86
CA LEU A 289 -1.85 -10.40 -20.49
C LEU A 289 -2.51 -9.75 -21.70
N ILE A 290 -1.74 -9.15 -22.61
CA ILE A 290 -2.28 -8.55 -23.83
C ILE A 290 -2.85 -9.63 -24.75
N LYS A 291 -2.15 -10.76 -24.92
CA LYS A 291 -2.62 -11.89 -25.73
C LYS A 291 -3.97 -12.43 -25.26
N SER A 292 -4.16 -12.52 -23.95
CA SER A 292 -5.39 -13.07 -23.36
C SER A 292 -6.58 -12.11 -23.36
N HIS A 293 -6.35 -10.79 -23.27
CA HIS A 293 -7.43 -9.82 -23.10
C HIS A 293 -7.65 -8.91 -24.31
N GLU A 294 -6.65 -8.71 -25.15
CA GLU A 294 -6.65 -7.79 -26.29
C GLU A 294 -5.90 -8.38 -27.49
N ALA A 295 -6.42 -9.49 -28.03
CA ALA A 295 -5.79 -10.24 -29.13
C ALA A 295 -5.44 -9.38 -30.36
N ILE A 296 -6.28 -8.40 -30.71
CA ILE A 296 -6.02 -7.48 -31.82
C ILE A 296 -4.74 -6.68 -31.59
N LEU A 297 -4.58 -6.12 -30.38
CA LEU A 297 -3.38 -5.37 -30.02
C LEU A 297 -2.15 -6.27 -30.00
N TYR A 298 -2.28 -7.48 -29.43
CA TYR A 298 -1.20 -8.47 -29.43
C TYR A 298 -0.71 -8.80 -30.86
N HIS A 299 -1.63 -9.14 -31.78
CA HIS A 299 -1.26 -9.47 -33.16
C HIS A 299 -0.64 -8.29 -33.90
N PHE A 300 -1.13 -7.08 -33.67
CA PHE A 300 -0.54 -5.88 -34.21
C PHE A 300 0.90 -5.67 -33.72
N LEU A 301 1.14 -5.76 -32.41
CA LEU A 301 2.47 -5.64 -31.83
C LEU A 301 3.43 -6.74 -32.34
N CYS A 302 2.95 -7.99 -32.46
CA CYS A 302 3.70 -9.07 -33.11
C CYS A 302 4.04 -8.73 -34.57
N GLY A 303 3.11 -8.11 -35.31
CA GLY A 303 3.33 -7.67 -36.69
C GLY A 303 4.46 -6.64 -36.81
N LEU A 304 4.63 -5.77 -35.82
CA LEU A 304 5.75 -4.82 -35.75
C LEU A 304 7.10 -5.50 -35.44
N THR A 305 7.09 -6.73 -34.91
CA THR A 305 8.27 -7.50 -34.51
C THR A 305 8.38 -8.81 -35.29
N TYR A 306 8.27 -8.72 -36.63
CA TYR A 306 8.41 -9.84 -37.57
C TYR A 306 7.54 -11.08 -37.28
N ASN A 307 6.36 -10.88 -36.68
CA ASN A 307 5.40 -11.93 -36.32
C ASN A 307 5.94 -13.01 -35.37
N SER A 308 6.88 -12.66 -34.49
CA SER A 308 7.50 -13.59 -33.55
C SER A 308 7.29 -13.16 -32.09
N GLU A 309 6.65 -14.02 -31.29
CA GLU A 309 6.40 -13.76 -29.87
C GLU A 309 7.71 -13.57 -29.05
N PRO A 310 8.76 -14.40 -29.21
CA PRO A 310 10.05 -14.16 -28.55
C PRO A 310 10.69 -12.81 -28.90
N GLN A 311 10.50 -12.34 -30.14
CA GLN A 311 10.99 -11.03 -30.56
C GLN A 311 10.15 -9.92 -29.93
N LEU A 312 8.81 -10.08 -29.89
CA LEU A 312 7.93 -9.15 -29.19
C LEU A 312 8.32 -9.01 -27.72
N VAL A 313 8.53 -10.11 -27.00
CA VAL A 313 8.97 -10.11 -25.59
C VAL A 313 10.29 -9.33 -25.43
N SER A 314 11.26 -9.57 -26.31
CA SER A 314 12.56 -8.87 -26.26
C SER A 314 12.42 -7.37 -26.57
N SER A 315 11.62 -7.02 -27.56
CA SER A 315 11.35 -5.63 -27.93
C SER A 315 10.56 -4.89 -26.85
N LEU A 316 9.59 -5.54 -26.20
CA LEU A 316 8.88 -4.99 -25.04
C LEU A 316 9.80 -4.80 -23.83
N ALA A 317 10.77 -5.70 -23.59
CA ALA A 317 11.74 -5.52 -22.52
C ALA A 317 12.58 -4.25 -22.73
N GLN A 318 13.01 -3.99 -23.95
CA GLN A 318 13.74 -2.76 -24.32
C GLN A 318 12.84 -1.52 -24.24
N LEU A 319 11.59 -1.62 -24.71
CA LEU A 319 10.58 -0.56 -24.63
C LEU A 319 10.33 -0.15 -23.19
N PHE A 320 10.12 -1.11 -22.29
CA PHE A 320 9.73 -0.87 -20.91
C PHE A 320 10.89 -0.54 -19.98
N LYS A 321 12.13 -0.94 -20.31
CA LYS A 321 13.31 -0.66 -19.49
C LYS A 321 13.36 0.77 -18.91
N PRO A 322 13.30 1.86 -19.71
CA PRO A 322 13.37 3.22 -19.17
C PRO A 322 12.18 3.59 -18.27
N PHE A 323 10.99 3.07 -18.55
CA PHE A 323 9.80 3.33 -17.73
C PHE A 323 9.88 2.61 -16.38
N ILE A 324 10.37 1.38 -16.39
CA ILE A 324 10.41 0.51 -15.21
C ILE A 324 11.57 0.89 -14.28
N GLN A 325 12.72 1.29 -14.82
CA GLN A 325 13.83 1.84 -14.03
C GLN A 325 13.43 3.10 -13.27
N ASP A 326 12.61 3.96 -13.90
CA ASP A 326 12.06 5.15 -13.27
C ASP A 326 10.76 4.89 -12.48
N MET A 327 10.29 3.64 -12.43
CA MET A 327 8.99 3.26 -11.84
C MET A 327 7.84 4.18 -12.30
N PHE A 328 7.85 4.50 -13.60
CA PHE A 328 6.96 5.40 -14.33
C PHE A 328 7.03 6.88 -13.97
N VAL A 329 7.91 7.29 -13.05
CA VAL A 329 8.02 8.69 -12.62
C VAL A 329 8.57 9.56 -13.75
N GLY A 330 7.87 10.66 -14.03
CA GLY A 330 8.19 11.57 -15.14
C GLY A 330 7.70 11.09 -16.50
N HIS A 331 7.06 9.92 -16.56
CA HIS A 331 6.40 9.40 -17.77
C HIS A 331 4.87 9.42 -17.66
N MET A 332 4.33 9.37 -16.45
CA MET A 332 2.89 9.40 -16.15
C MET A 332 2.56 10.56 -15.20
N GLN A 333 1.27 10.90 -15.10
CA GLN A 333 0.78 11.83 -14.07
C GLN A 333 1.13 11.31 -12.66
N THR A 334 1.49 12.22 -11.75
CA THR A 334 1.86 11.89 -10.37
C THR A 334 0.79 11.07 -9.64
N SER A 335 -0.49 11.39 -9.84
CA SER A 335 -1.61 10.64 -9.26
C SER A 335 -1.67 9.18 -9.73
N LEU A 336 -1.34 8.93 -11.00
CA LEU A 336 -1.30 7.59 -11.57
C LEU A 336 -0.07 6.81 -11.08
N VAL A 337 1.08 7.48 -10.98
CA VAL A 337 2.30 6.91 -10.36
C VAL A 337 2.01 6.47 -8.93
N HIS A 338 1.41 7.34 -8.12
CA HIS A 338 1.00 7.00 -6.75
C HIS A 338 0.06 5.81 -6.71
N PHE A 339 -0.94 5.76 -7.58
CA PHE A 339 -1.83 4.60 -7.68
C PHE A 339 -1.08 3.30 -8.01
N ILE A 340 -0.12 3.34 -8.94
CA ILE A 340 0.69 2.16 -9.28
C ILE A 340 1.54 1.73 -8.07
N TRP A 341 2.19 2.68 -7.40
CA TRP A 341 3.04 2.41 -6.25
C TRP A 341 2.24 1.91 -5.04
N ASP A 342 1.06 2.48 -4.79
CA ASP A 342 0.11 2.02 -3.77
C ASP A 342 -0.13 0.51 -3.93
N ASN A 343 -0.45 0.08 -5.16
CA ASN A 343 -0.73 -1.32 -5.44
C ASN A 343 0.53 -2.20 -5.42
N CYS A 344 1.68 -1.72 -5.89
CA CYS A 344 2.94 -2.44 -5.77
C CYS A 344 3.31 -2.69 -4.30
N PHE A 345 3.21 -1.67 -3.45
CA PHE A 345 3.55 -1.78 -2.03
C PHE A 345 2.56 -2.64 -1.24
N LEU A 346 1.27 -2.57 -1.57
CA LEU A 346 0.26 -3.47 -0.99
C LEU A 346 0.48 -4.93 -1.41
N CYS A 347 1.14 -5.19 -2.53
CA CYS A 347 1.41 -6.54 -3.04
C CYS A 347 2.80 -7.11 -2.67
N LEU A 348 3.63 -6.39 -1.89
CA LEU A 348 5.00 -6.83 -1.60
C LEU A 348 5.08 -8.22 -0.95
N ASP A 349 4.13 -8.56 -0.09
CA ASP A 349 4.08 -9.88 0.59
C ASP A 349 3.48 -10.99 -0.28
N THR A 350 2.99 -10.63 -1.47
CA THR A 350 2.35 -11.57 -2.38
C THR A 350 3.17 -11.69 -3.65
N PRO A 351 4.27 -12.49 -3.65
CA PRO A 351 5.18 -12.60 -4.79
C PRO A 351 4.48 -13.11 -6.06
N SER A 352 3.37 -13.85 -5.91
CA SER A 352 2.52 -14.28 -7.03
C SER A 352 1.76 -13.15 -7.73
N MET A 353 1.72 -11.95 -7.13
CA MET A 353 1.06 -10.77 -7.65
C MET A 353 2.08 -9.73 -8.08
N GLN A 354 2.64 -9.98 -9.25
CA GLN A 354 3.46 -9.00 -9.96
C GLN A 354 2.54 -7.91 -10.54
N PHE A 355 2.27 -6.85 -9.76
CA PHE A 355 1.36 -5.78 -10.18
C PHE A 355 1.92 -4.95 -11.37
N LEU A 356 3.24 -4.79 -11.44
CA LEU A 356 3.89 -3.94 -12.44
C LEU A 356 3.64 -4.39 -13.90
N PRO A 357 3.77 -5.69 -14.26
CA PRO A 357 3.33 -6.19 -15.57
C PRO A 357 1.85 -5.91 -15.88
N ILE A 358 0.98 -5.97 -14.87
CA ILE A 358 -0.47 -5.76 -15.05
C ILE A 358 -0.75 -4.28 -15.36
N ALA A 359 -0.12 -3.37 -14.62
CA ALA A 359 -0.20 -1.94 -14.90
C ALA A 359 0.33 -1.60 -16.29
N ALA A 360 1.45 -2.19 -16.71
CA ALA A 360 2.03 -1.98 -18.04
C ALA A 360 1.15 -2.54 -19.17
N ALA A 361 0.53 -3.71 -18.98
CA ALA A 361 -0.44 -4.25 -19.93
C ALA A 361 -1.68 -3.36 -20.02
N CYS A 362 -2.25 -2.92 -18.89
CA CYS A 362 -3.36 -1.96 -18.88
C CYS A 362 -3.00 -0.68 -19.64
N TRP A 363 -1.81 -0.15 -19.40
CA TRP A 363 -1.33 1.05 -20.06
C TRP A 363 -1.30 0.92 -21.58
N LEU A 364 -0.78 -0.20 -22.11
CA LEU A 364 -0.82 -0.48 -23.55
C LEU A 364 -2.24 -0.64 -24.08
N ILE A 365 -3.11 -1.30 -23.33
CA ILE A 365 -4.52 -1.50 -23.72
C ILE A 365 -5.29 -0.18 -23.76
N ILE A 366 -5.08 0.70 -22.80
CA ILE A 366 -5.70 2.04 -22.75
C ILE A 366 -5.29 2.85 -23.98
N LEU A 367 -4.01 2.78 -24.38
CA LEU A 367 -3.46 3.47 -25.54
C LEU A 367 -3.60 2.69 -26.85
N LYS A 368 -4.43 1.64 -26.89
CA LYS A 368 -4.56 0.76 -28.06
C LYS A 368 -4.78 1.52 -29.35
N ARG A 369 -5.69 2.51 -29.37
CA ARG A 369 -6.02 3.25 -30.60
C ARG A 369 -4.81 4.01 -31.14
N GLU A 370 -4.09 4.69 -30.26
CA GLU A 370 -2.90 5.46 -30.57
C GLU A 370 -1.77 4.54 -31.02
N LEU A 371 -1.55 3.42 -30.32
CA LEU A 371 -0.54 2.41 -30.68
C LEU A 371 -0.79 1.81 -32.07
N MET A 372 -2.04 1.50 -32.40
CA MET A 372 -2.43 0.93 -33.70
C MET A 372 -2.17 1.87 -34.88
N ALA A 373 -1.95 3.17 -34.64
CA ALA A 373 -1.59 4.14 -35.67
C ALA A 373 -0.08 4.16 -36.00
N VAL A 374 0.74 3.45 -35.21
CA VAL A 374 2.19 3.43 -35.37
C VAL A 374 2.62 2.42 -36.42
N THR A 375 3.58 2.78 -37.26
CA THR A 375 4.11 1.90 -38.32
C THR A 375 5.41 1.19 -37.95
N ARG A 376 6.09 1.64 -36.90
CA ARG A 376 7.39 1.10 -36.48
C ARG A 376 7.50 0.99 -34.95
N PHE A 377 8.10 -0.10 -34.47
CA PHE A 377 8.20 -0.37 -33.04
C PHE A 377 9.00 0.68 -32.26
N ASP A 378 10.04 1.27 -32.87
CA ASP A 378 10.89 2.31 -32.25
C ASP A 378 10.14 3.61 -31.94
N HIS A 379 9.04 3.89 -32.64
CA HIS A 379 8.21 5.07 -32.39
C HIS A 379 7.28 4.92 -31.17
N LEU A 380 7.14 3.70 -30.62
CA LEU A 380 6.24 3.44 -29.49
C LEU A 380 6.68 4.20 -28.22
N ILE A 381 7.99 4.34 -27.96
CA ILE A 381 8.49 5.09 -26.79
C ILE A 381 7.95 6.52 -26.77
N GLY A 382 8.09 7.24 -27.88
CA GLY A 382 7.64 8.63 -28.00
C GLY A 382 6.12 8.75 -27.90
N LEU A 383 5.38 7.79 -28.45
CA LEU A 383 3.92 7.74 -28.33
C LEU A 383 3.47 7.54 -26.89
N LEU A 384 4.08 6.56 -26.21
CA LEU A 384 3.81 6.27 -24.80
C LEU A 384 4.07 7.51 -23.95
N GLN A 385 5.23 8.17 -24.11
CA GLN A 385 5.56 9.39 -23.37
C GLN A 385 4.55 10.52 -23.61
N THR A 386 4.14 10.71 -24.87
CA THR A 386 3.23 11.81 -25.25
C THR A 386 1.82 11.61 -24.71
N ASN A 387 1.30 10.38 -24.74
CA ASN A 387 -0.11 10.12 -24.43
C ASN A 387 -0.36 9.70 -22.97
N SER A 388 0.67 9.34 -22.22
CA SER A 388 0.52 8.87 -20.83
C SER A 388 0.03 9.91 -19.86
N SER A 389 0.32 11.19 -20.12
CA SER A 389 -0.16 12.30 -19.31
C SER A 389 -1.68 12.48 -19.40
N SER A 390 -2.36 11.84 -20.35
CA SER A 390 -3.83 11.90 -20.47
C SER A 390 -4.57 10.82 -19.66
N ILE A 391 -3.85 9.82 -19.16
CA ILE A 391 -4.44 8.67 -18.48
C ILE A 391 -4.74 9.04 -17.03
N SER A 392 -6.01 8.96 -16.64
CA SER A 392 -6.44 9.14 -15.26
C SER A 392 -6.41 7.83 -14.47
N VAL A 393 -6.35 7.94 -13.14
CA VAL A 393 -6.47 6.78 -12.23
C VAL A 393 -7.77 6.01 -12.46
N SER A 394 -8.88 6.70 -12.74
CA SER A 394 -10.19 6.05 -12.96
C SER A 394 -10.19 5.15 -14.20
N ILE A 395 -9.57 5.60 -15.31
CA ILE A 395 -9.43 4.83 -16.54
C ILE A 395 -8.55 3.61 -16.28
N MET A 396 -7.43 3.79 -15.57
CA MET A 396 -6.55 2.68 -15.20
C MET A 396 -7.29 1.63 -14.35
N GLN A 397 -8.05 2.06 -13.35
CA GLN A 397 -8.83 1.16 -12.48
C GLN A 397 -9.91 0.38 -13.25
N GLU A 398 -10.59 1.02 -14.20
CA GLU A 398 -11.58 0.36 -15.06
C GLU A 398 -10.95 -0.78 -15.86
N HIS A 399 -9.80 -0.53 -16.49
CA HIS A 399 -9.09 -1.55 -17.27
C HIS A 399 -8.47 -2.63 -16.39
N LEU A 400 -7.93 -2.26 -15.23
CA LEU A 400 -7.45 -3.24 -14.24
C LEU A 400 -8.56 -4.17 -13.80
N HIS A 401 -9.77 -3.66 -13.52
CA HIS A 401 -10.91 -4.50 -13.18
C HIS A 401 -11.26 -5.52 -14.28
N ARG A 402 -11.07 -5.17 -15.55
CA ARG A 402 -11.29 -6.08 -16.69
C ARG A 402 -10.20 -7.14 -16.84
N LEU A 403 -8.93 -6.80 -16.60
CA LEU A 403 -7.81 -7.75 -16.63
C LEU A 403 -7.80 -8.72 -15.43
N SER A 404 -8.60 -8.42 -14.40
CA SER A 404 -8.42 -8.95 -13.05
C SER A 404 -9.62 -9.68 -12.41
N PRO A 405 -10.40 -10.52 -13.14
CA PRO A 405 -11.20 -11.53 -12.45
C PRO A 405 -10.32 -12.45 -11.59
N SER A 406 -9.10 -12.73 -12.07
CA SER A 406 -8.12 -13.61 -11.43
C SER A 406 -7.35 -12.99 -10.26
N LEU A 407 -7.12 -11.66 -10.20
CA LEU A 407 -6.54 -11.10 -8.97
C LEU A 407 -7.57 -11.12 -7.87
N ARG A 408 -8.85 -10.77 -8.13
CA ARG A 408 -9.90 -10.85 -7.10
C ARG A 408 -10.04 -12.25 -6.49
N SER A 409 -10.00 -13.30 -7.31
CA SER A 409 -10.07 -14.68 -6.79
C SER A 409 -8.83 -15.05 -5.97
N ARG A 410 -7.62 -14.67 -6.44
CA ARG A 410 -6.37 -14.87 -5.69
C ARG A 410 -6.32 -14.09 -4.37
N PHE A 411 -6.85 -12.88 -4.34
CA PHE A 411 -6.96 -12.08 -3.13
C PHE A 411 -7.91 -12.70 -2.11
N LYS A 412 -9.12 -13.10 -2.53
CA LYS A 412 -10.10 -13.73 -1.63
C LYS A 412 -9.55 -14.99 -0.97
N SER A 413 -8.79 -15.82 -1.70
CA SER A 413 -8.16 -17.01 -1.14
C SER A 413 -7.04 -16.72 -0.14
N GLN A 414 -6.38 -15.55 -0.23
CA GLN A 414 -5.23 -15.21 0.60
C GLN A 414 -5.59 -14.33 1.81
N THR A 415 -6.66 -13.55 1.78
CA THR A 415 -7.12 -12.82 2.99
C THR A 415 -7.73 -13.74 4.04
N MET A 416 -8.26 -14.90 3.64
CA MET A 416 -8.88 -15.88 4.56
C MET A 416 -7.87 -16.77 5.29
N LEU A 417 -6.69 -17.00 4.71
CA LEU A 417 -5.69 -17.93 5.28
C LEU A 417 -4.98 -17.41 6.55
N PRO A 418 -4.49 -16.15 6.60
CA PRO A 418 -3.76 -15.63 7.75
C PRO A 418 -4.62 -15.43 8.99
N LEU A 419 -5.90 -15.07 8.80
CA LEU A 419 -6.88 -14.92 9.90
C LEU A 419 -7.20 -16.27 10.53
N ALA A 420 -7.51 -17.30 9.73
CA ALA A 420 -7.80 -18.63 10.23
C ALA A 420 -6.60 -19.29 10.95
N ILE A 421 -5.37 -19.06 10.46
CA ILE A 421 -4.15 -19.58 11.10
C ILE A 421 -3.87 -18.86 12.43
N ASN A 422 -4.06 -17.53 12.50
CA ASN A 422 -3.85 -16.78 13.74
C ASN A 422 -4.94 -17.05 14.81
N GLU A 423 -6.19 -17.30 14.39
CA GLU A 423 -7.25 -17.80 15.29
C GLU A 423 -6.94 -19.22 15.78
N ALA A 424 -6.52 -20.13 14.90
CA ALA A 424 -6.15 -21.50 15.28
C ALA A 424 -4.94 -21.53 16.23
N ILE A 425 -3.97 -20.64 16.06
CA ILE A 425 -2.82 -20.51 16.97
C ILE A 425 -3.24 -19.91 18.33
N SER A 426 -4.14 -18.92 18.36
CA SER A 426 -4.69 -18.38 19.62
C SER A 426 -5.56 -19.38 20.38
N LEU A 427 -6.31 -20.23 19.67
CA LEU A 427 -7.13 -21.30 20.26
C LEU A 427 -6.29 -22.46 20.80
N ASN A 428 -5.14 -22.76 20.19
CA ASN A 428 -4.23 -23.79 20.71
C ASN A 428 -3.40 -23.30 21.90
N GLN A 429 -3.05 -22.00 21.96
CA GLN A 429 -2.33 -21.44 23.11
C GLN A 429 -3.20 -21.30 24.38
N THR A 430 -4.52 -21.34 24.26
CA THR A 430 -5.44 -21.29 25.39
C THR A 430 -5.81 -22.66 25.96
N ASN A 431 -5.47 -23.76 25.28
CA ASN A 431 -5.80 -25.13 25.74
C ASN A 431 -4.66 -25.87 26.45
N ASP A 432 -3.41 -25.38 26.40
CA ASP A 432 -2.25 -26.10 26.97
C ASP A 432 -1.85 -25.68 28.40
N SER A 433 -2.75 -25.05 29.16
CA SER A 433 -2.52 -24.73 30.58
C SER A 433 -3.46 -25.46 31.53
N ARG A 434 -3.44 -26.80 31.50
CA ARG A 434 -3.85 -27.66 32.62
C ARG A 434 -2.92 -28.88 32.80
N SER A 435 -1.89 -28.66 33.63
CA SER A 435 -1.33 -29.56 34.66
C SER A 435 -1.30 -31.08 34.44
N ILE A 436 -0.09 -31.66 34.33
CA ILE A 436 0.32 -32.90 35.04
C ILE A 436 1.81 -32.79 35.44
N GLU A 437 2.12 -33.12 36.70
CA GLU A 437 3.44 -33.09 37.36
C GLU A 437 4.34 -34.31 37.05
N GLY A 438 5.61 -34.03 36.69
CA GLY A 438 6.85 -34.80 37.01
C GLY A 438 7.13 -36.17 36.34
N PRO A 439 8.38 -36.73 36.43
CA PRO A 439 9.69 -36.11 36.67
C PRO A 439 10.76 -36.46 35.59
N THR A 440 11.75 -35.56 35.47
CA THR A 440 13.15 -35.70 34.98
C THR A 440 13.59 -36.97 34.23
N VAL A 441 14.01 -36.82 32.95
CA VAL A 441 15.21 -37.47 32.39
C VAL A 441 15.89 -36.55 31.36
N SER A 442 17.21 -36.47 31.48
CA SER A 442 18.21 -35.79 30.67
C SER A 442 18.17 -36.16 29.17
N ALA A 443 18.27 -35.16 28.28
CA ALA A 443 18.98 -35.27 27.00
C ALA A 443 19.23 -33.87 26.41
N THR A 444 20.50 -33.45 26.44
CA THR A 444 21.07 -32.38 25.60
C THR A 444 20.91 -32.73 24.12
N ASN A 445 20.25 -31.87 23.35
CA ASN A 445 20.39 -31.83 21.90
C ASN A 445 20.39 -30.37 21.43
N THR A 446 21.59 -29.89 21.13
CA THR A 446 21.88 -28.61 20.49
C THR A 446 21.57 -28.74 19.01
N ILE A 447 20.51 -28.11 18.51
CA ILE A 447 20.21 -28.03 17.08
C ILE A 447 20.94 -26.81 16.51
N ASN A 448 21.99 -27.09 15.73
CA ASN A 448 22.73 -26.13 14.93
C ASN A 448 21.84 -25.61 13.78
N VAL A 449 21.45 -24.34 13.85
CA VAL A 449 20.82 -23.59 12.75
C VAL A 449 21.91 -22.75 12.08
N THR A 450 22.67 -23.36 11.17
CA THR A 450 23.71 -22.65 10.39
C THR A 450 23.79 -23.03 8.91
N ASN A 451 22.87 -23.84 8.39
CA ASN A 451 22.91 -24.25 6.98
C ASN A 451 21.61 -23.90 6.25
N LEU A 452 21.42 -22.61 5.92
CA LEU A 452 20.43 -22.15 4.93
C LEU A 452 20.67 -20.70 4.45
N LEU A 453 21.94 -20.28 4.33
CA LEU A 453 22.31 -18.95 3.83
C LEU A 453 23.55 -18.98 2.90
N ASP A 454 23.80 -20.08 2.21
CA ASP A 454 24.86 -20.16 1.19
C ASP A 454 24.33 -20.76 -0.11
N ALA A 455 23.72 -19.90 -0.93
CA ALA A 455 23.79 -20.00 -2.39
C ALA A 455 23.43 -18.63 -2.99
N SER A 456 24.26 -18.18 -3.94
CA SER A 456 24.15 -16.95 -4.76
C SER A 456 24.84 -15.70 -4.19
N ARG A 457 26.17 -15.73 -4.15
CA ARG A 457 27.04 -14.54 -4.11
C ARG A 457 27.70 -14.34 -5.47
N VAL A 458 27.39 -13.24 -6.15
CA VAL A 458 28.32 -12.50 -7.02
C VAL A 458 28.09 -11.01 -6.77
N GLN A 459 29.16 -10.30 -6.41
CA GLN A 459 29.17 -8.94 -5.85
C GLN A 459 29.30 -7.86 -6.92
N SER A 460 28.57 -6.75 -6.76
CA SER A 460 29.06 -5.37 -6.96
C SER A 460 27.98 -4.33 -6.60
N THR A 461 27.70 -4.16 -5.31
CA THR A 461 26.99 -2.99 -4.75
C THR A 461 27.63 -2.61 -3.41
N PRO A 462 27.54 -1.34 -2.96
CA PRO A 462 28.28 -0.86 -1.79
C PRO A 462 27.62 -1.36 -0.49
N GLN A 463 27.78 -2.65 -0.20
CA GLN A 463 27.35 -3.25 1.06
C GLN A 463 28.15 -2.73 2.27
N GLY A 464 29.31 -2.10 2.06
CA GLY A 464 30.18 -1.60 3.13
C GLY A 464 29.52 -0.51 3.98
N SER A 465 28.91 0.50 3.35
CA SER A 465 28.29 1.62 4.08
C SER A 465 26.99 1.21 4.78
N ILE A 466 26.19 0.34 4.13
CA ILE A 466 24.96 -0.22 4.73
C ILE A 466 25.30 -1.08 5.94
N ARG A 467 26.35 -1.91 5.87
CA ARG A 467 26.80 -2.69 7.03
C ARG A 467 27.27 -1.80 8.17
N HIS A 468 27.92 -0.67 7.90
CA HIS A 468 28.34 0.23 8.95
C HIS A 468 27.14 0.87 9.67
N VAL A 469 26.18 1.43 8.92
CA VAL A 469 24.94 1.98 9.49
C VAL A 469 24.11 0.90 10.20
N MET A 470 23.97 -0.29 9.61
CA MET A 470 23.26 -1.40 10.25
C MET A 470 23.99 -1.94 11.49
N SER A 471 25.33 -1.93 11.50
CA SER A 471 26.12 -2.28 12.69
C SER A 471 25.97 -1.23 13.80
N GLU A 472 25.86 0.06 13.45
CA GLU A 472 25.54 1.12 14.42
C GLU A 472 24.10 1.00 14.93
N ILE A 473 23.14 0.57 14.09
CA ILE A 473 21.76 0.26 14.48
C ILE A 473 21.70 -0.93 15.44
N GLU A 474 22.42 -2.02 15.14
CA GLU A 474 22.55 -3.17 16.04
C GLU A 474 23.21 -2.78 17.37
N LEU A 475 24.24 -1.93 17.35
CA LEU A 475 24.89 -1.41 18.55
C LEU A 475 23.96 -0.47 19.37
N LEU A 476 23.16 0.38 18.72
CA LEU A 476 22.18 1.25 19.38
C LEU A 476 21.01 0.46 19.97
N ASN A 477 20.56 -0.61 19.30
CA ASN A 477 19.54 -1.51 19.82
C ASN A 477 20.06 -2.36 20.99
N GLN A 478 21.32 -2.82 20.94
CA GLN A 478 21.96 -3.50 22.08
C GLN A 478 22.23 -2.57 23.27
N SER A 479 22.48 -1.27 23.03
CA SER A 479 22.67 -0.28 24.08
C SER A 479 21.37 0.16 24.78
N THR A 480 20.20 -0.03 24.14
CA THR A 480 18.90 0.33 24.72
C THR A 480 18.35 -0.75 25.65
N ASP A 481 18.78 -2.01 25.50
CA ASP A 481 18.44 -3.10 26.41
C ASP A 481 19.28 -3.13 27.72
N ILE A 482 20.34 -2.31 27.83
CA ILE A 482 21.27 -2.34 28.98
C ILE A 482 21.08 -1.17 29.96
N THR A 483 20.20 -0.20 29.69
CA THR A 483 20.05 0.98 30.57
C THR A 483 18.78 0.98 31.41
N THR A 484 18.65 -0.03 32.27
CA THR A 484 18.01 0.12 33.59
C THR A 484 18.95 -0.39 34.69
N GLU A 485 20.14 0.20 34.84
CA GLU A 485 20.80 0.27 36.15
C GLU A 485 21.97 1.26 36.20
N SER A 486 21.92 2.10 37.23
CA SER A 486 23.03 2.86 37.83
C SER A 486 23.69 3.99 37.03
N GLY A 487 23.37 5.23 37.46
CA GLY A 487 24.16 6.40 37.13
C GLY A 487 25.51 6.48 37.86
N ARG A 488 26.49 7.08 37.20
CA ARG A 488 27.51 7.97 37.80
C ARG A 488 28.35 8.66 36.73
N ASN A 489 28.71 9.92 37.04
CA ASN A 489 29.61 10.83 36.34
C ASN A 489 30.87 10.19 35.75
N ILE A 490 31.37 10.74 34.64
CA ILE A 490 32.77 11.19 34.45
C ILE A 490 32.85 12.18 33.26
N GLN A 491 33.66 13.22 33.45
CA GLN A 491 34.06 14.26 32.49
C GLN A 491 35.29 13.85 31.65
N ASN A 492 35.40 14.51 30.50
CA ASN A 492 36.61 14.97 29.78
C ASN A 492 37.44 14.04 28.84
N SER A 493 37.67 14.62 27.66
CA SER A 493 38.82 14.54 26.73
C SER A 493 39.07 13.18 26.05
N GLU A 494 39.62 13.06 24.84
CA GLU A 494 40.48 13.95 24.08
C GLU A 494 40.54 13.50 22.60
N VAL A 495 41.04 14.41 21.77
CA VAL A 495 41.30 14.33 20.33
C VAL A 495 42.28 13.21 19.98
N LEU A 496 42.08 12.50 18.86
CA LEU A 496 43.19 11.86 18.12
C LEU A 496 42.90 11.75 16.61
N ASN A 497 43.72 12.48 15.85
CA ASN A 497 43.96 12.32 14.41
C ASN A 497 44.50 10.92 14.10
N LEU A 498 44.17 10.38 12.92
CA LEU A 498 45.02 9.41 12.23
C LEU A 498 44.93 9.59 10.71
N GLU A 499 46.09 9.95 10.16
CA GLU A 499 46.40 10.04 8.74
C GLU A 499 47.21 8.78 8.38
N THR A 500 46.99 8.26 7.16
CA THR A 500 47.91 7.42 6.36
C THR A 500 48.05 5.92 6.73
N ILE A 501 47.74 5.05 5.76
CA ILE A 501 48.67 4.08 5.14
C ILE A 501 48.07 3.58 3.83
N SER A 502 48.89 3.60 2.78
CA SER A 502 48.65 3.06 1.44
C SER A 502 49.23 1.65 1.28
N SER A 503 48.78 1.00 0.20
CA SER A 503 49.57 0.10 -0.67
C SER A 503 49.66 -1.41 -0.35
N ILE A 504 49.50 -2.17 -1.45
CA ILE A 504 49.86 -3.58 -1.77
C ILE A 504 48.60 -4.42 -2.07
N GLY A 505 48.42 -5.10 -3.21
CA GLY A 505 49.30 -5.30 -4.37
C GLY A 505 48.59 -6.13 -5.44
N SER A 506 49.09 -6.01 -6.66
CA SER A 506 48.65 -6.70 -7.87
C SER A 506 48.92 -8.21 -7.82
N ARG A 507 48.03 -9.01 -8.43
CA ARG A 507 48.39 -10.33 -8.98
C ARG A 507 47.46 -10.71 -10.14
N GLN A 508 48.03 -10.76 -11.35
CA GLN A 508 47.54 -11.54 -12.48
C GLN A 508 47.90 -13.01 -12.28
N VAL A 509 47.00 -13.92 -12.68
CA VAL A 509 47.34 -15.23 -13.26
C VAL A 509 46.24 -15.56 -14.27
N ASP A 510 46.65 -15.75 -15.53
CA ASP A 510 45.91 -16.46 -16.58
C ASP A 510 46.06 -17.98 -16.38
N GLU A 511 45.03 -18.77 -16.66
CA GLU A 511 45.03 -19.83 -17.69
C GLU A 511 43.82 -20.77 -17.61
N GLU A 512 43.53 -21.30 -18.79
CA GLU A 512 42.44 -22.14 -19.27
C GLU A 512 42.22 -23.47 -18.52
N THR A 513 40.98 -23.98 -18.53
CA THR A 513 40.68 -25.30 -19.10
C THR A 513 39.19 -25.49 -19.39
N GLN A 514 38.89 -25.98 -20.60
CA GLN A 514 37.61 -26.57 -21.01
C GLN A 514 37.47 -27.98 -20.43
N GLU A 515 36.26 -28.39 -20.07
CA GLU A 515 35.83 -29.78 -20.32
C GLU A 515 34.30 -29.93 -20.43
N ASN A 516 33.93 -30.84 -21.34
CA ASN A 516 32.59 -31.22 -21.78
C ASN A 516 31.78 -31.93 -20.70
N ILE A 517 30.47 -31.68 -20.61
CA ILE A 517 29.48 -32.71 -20.19
C ILE A 517 28.18 -32.57 -21.00
N SER A 518 27.87 -33.63 -21.74
CA SER A 518 26.58 -34.04 -22.31
C SER A 518 25.51 -34.19 -21.21
N GLY A 519 24.28 -33.71 -21.34
CA GLY A 519 23.27 -34.28 -22.23
C GLY A 519 22.47 -35.38 -21.51
N GLU A 520 21.39 -35.02 -20.80
CA GLU A 520 20.39 -35.98 -20.34
C GLU A 520 18.98 -35.34 -20.32
N GLU A 521 18.13 -35.83 -21.23
CA GLU A 521 16.71 -35.48 -21.36
C GLU A 521 15.90 -36.22 -20.29
N ILE A 522 15.13 -35.50 -19.48
CA ILE A 522 14.09 -36.09 -18.63
C ILE A 522 12.72 -35.61 -19.12
N ARG A 523 12.00 -36.53 -19.77
CA ARG A 523 10.56 -36.41 -20.04
C ARG A 523 9.78 -36.59 -18.74
N SER A 524 8.91 -35.64 -18.42
CA SER A 524 7.86 -35.84 -17.41
C SER A 524 6.49 -35.53 -18.01
N SER A 525 5.58 -36.50 -17.88
CA SER A 525 4.16 -36.42 -18.23
C SER A 525 3.37 -35.79 -17.07
N PRO A 526 2.20 -35.16 -17.34
CA PRO A 526 1.42 -34.44 -16.33
C PRO A 526 0.50 -35.37 -15.53
N PRO A 527 0.16 -35.05 -14.26
CA PRO A 527 -0.88 -35.75 -13.53
C PRO A 527 -2.27 -35.15 -13.79
N SER A 528 -3.22 -36.06 -13.78
CA SER A 528 -4.65 -35.94 -14.04
C SER A 528 -5.38 -35.08 -13.01
N ALA A 529 -6.46 -34.45 -13.46
CA ALA A 529 -7.42 -33.70 -12.66
C ALA A 529 -8.26 -34.63 -11.77
N GLU A 530 -8.45 -34.24 -10.50
CA GLU A 530 -9.42 -34.85 -9.59
C GLU A 530 -10.34 -33.78 -8.97
N ASN A 531 -11.56 -34.23 -8.72
CA ASN A 531 -12.79 -33.47 -8.47
C ASN A 531 -12.80 -32.71 -7.13
N ILE A 532 -13.39 -31.51 -7.12
CA ILE A 532 -13.77 -30.74 -5.92
C ILE A 532 -15.30 -30.82 -5.79
N PRO A 533 -15.87 -31.14 -4.61
CA PRO A 533 -17.30 -31.06 -4.36
C PRO A 533 -17.75 -29.66 -3.91
N ASP A 534 -18.89 -29.25 -4.43
CA ASP A 534 -19.69 -28.09 -4.02
C ASP A 534 -20.24 -28.27 -2.59
N SER A 535 -20.02 -27.29 -1.71
CA SER A 535 -20.99 -26.74 -0.74
C SER A 535 -20.27 -25.94 0.35
N LEU A 536 -20.53 -24.63 0.40
CA LEU A 536 -20.25 -23.78 1.55
C LEU A 536 -21.37 -22.73 1.62
N GLU A 537 -22.33 -23.00 2.51
CA GLU A 537 -23.37 -22.06 2.94
C GLU A 537 -22.79 -21.06 3.96
N THR A 538 -23.53 -19.98 4.11
CA THR A 538 -23.17 -18.61 4.49
C THR A 538 -23.19 -18.32 5.99
N GLU A 539 -22.10 -17.76 6.53
CA GLU A 539 -22.04 -17.12 7.87
C GLU A 539 -22.19 -15.58 7.83
N ASP A 540 -22.40 -14.99 6.64
CA ASP A 540 -22.49 -13.53 6.44
C ASP A 540 -23.86 -12.90 6.83
N GLU A 541 -24.88 -13.70 7.20
CA GLU A 541 -26.23 -13.18 7.47
C GLU A 541 -26.38 -12.52 8.86
N ASP A 542 -25.58 -12.92 9.86
CA ASP A 542 -25.81 -12.52 11.26
C ASP A 542 -25.42 -11.06 11.58
N LEU A 543 -24.41 -10.50 10.91
CA LEU A 543 -23.99 -9.09 11.11
C LEU A 543 -24.92 -8.08 10.43
N THR A 544 -25.62 -8.50 9.38
CA THR A 544 -26.67 -7.68 8.76
C THR A 544 -27.92 -7.61 9.64
N LEU A 545 -28.20 -8.66 10.40
CA LEU A 545 -29.39 -8.75 11.26
C LEU A 545 -29.41 -7.69 12.38
N GLU A 546 -28.30 -7.53 13.11
CA GLU A 546 -28.23 -6.58 14.24
C GLU A 546 -28.37 -5.11 13.78
N PHE A 547 -27.88 -4.80 12.58
CA PHE A 547 -28.01 -3.47 11.97
C PHE A 547 -29.47 -3.16 11.59
N TRP A 548 -30.15 -4.12 10.97
CA TRP A 548 -31.55 -3.98 10.58
C TRP A 548 -32.50 -3.96 11.78
N GLU A 549 -32.24 -4.75 12.82
CA GLU A 549 -33.03 -4.76 14.05
C GLU A 549 -33.02 -3.39 14.74
N LYS A 550 -31.88 -2.68 14.74
CA LYS A 550 -31.76 -1.31 15.26
C LYS A 550 -32.48 -0.26 14.41
N ILE A 551 -32.54 -0.44 13.09
CA ILE A 551 -33.32 0.42 12.18
C ILE A 551 -34.83 0.20 12.41
N ILE A 552 -35.27 -1.05 12.53
CA ILE A 552 -36.67 -1.44 12.79
C ILE A 552 -37.13 -0.86 14.14
N ASN A 553 -36.31 -0.95 15.19
CA ASN A 553 -36.62 -0.39 16.50
C ASN A 553 -36.76 1.14 16.48
N LYS A 554 -36.04 1.85 15.61
CA LYS A 554 -36.22 3.30 15.44
C LYS A 554 -37.44 3.67 14.60
N PHE A 555 -37.79 2.85 13.61
CA PHE A 555 -39.05 3.00 12.87
C PHE A 555 -40.24 2.86 13.83
N HIS A 556 -40.13 1.96 14.81
CA HIS A 556 -41.10 1.77 15.89
C HIS A 556 -41.27 3.02 16.78
N ASP A 557 -40.17 3.65 17.20
CA ASP A 557 -40.21 4.90 17.98
C ASP A 557 -40.80 6.09 17.21
N GLY A 558 -40.59 6.13 15.89
CA GLY A 558 -41.20 7.12 15.00
C GLY A 558 -42.71 6.94 14.89
N LEU A 559 -43.18 5.70 14.70
CA LEU A 559 -44.62 5.38 14.62
C LEU A 559 -45.35 5.67 15.94
N HIS A 560 -44.73 5.42 17.09
CA HIS A 560 -45.31 5.76 18.39
C HIS A 560 -45.53 7.27 18.58
N LYS A 561 -44.62 8.11 18.06
CA LYS A 561 -44.75 9.57 18.16
C LYS A 561 -45.82 10.13 17.25
N VAL A 562 -46.01 9.54 16.07
CA VAL A 562 -47.06 9.95 15.12
C VAL A 562 -48.43 9.49 15.60
N ALA A 563 -48.55 8.27 16.13
CA ALA A 563 -49.80 7.76 16.71
C ALA A 563 -50.25 8.56 17.95
N HIS A 564 -49.30 9.03 18.78
CA HIS A 564 -49.64 9.95 19.89
C HIS A 564 -50.11 11.33 19.39
N TYR A 565 -49.54 11.83 18.29
CA TYR A 565 -49.94 13.12 17.71
C TYR A 565 -51.34 13.09 17.07
N GLU A 566 -51.76 11.96 16.51
CA GLU A 566 -53.13 11.79 15.96
C GLU A 566 -54.20 11.56 17.03
N VAL A 567 -53.83 11.02 18.19
CA VAL A 567 -54.74 10.88 19.34
C VAL A 567 -54.93 12.21 20.07
N GLU A 568 -53.87 13.01 20.23
CA GLU A 568 -53.95 14.34 20.86
C GLU A 568 -54.56 15.43 19.96
N SER A 569 -54.66 15.22 18.65
CA SER A 569 -55.31 16.16 17.72
C SER A 569 -56.79 15.87 17.46
N ASN A 570 -57.31 14.74 17.95
CA ASN A 570 -58.72 14.33 17.85
C ASN A 570 -59.46 14.27 19.20
N THR A 571 -58.85 14.78 20.28
CA THR A 571 -59.48 15.12 21.57
C THR A 571 -59.35 16.61 21.82
#